data_AF-A0AAD5QXX5-F1
#
_entry.id   AF-A0AAD5QXX5-F1
#
_cell.length_a   1.000
_cell.length_b   1.000
_cell.length_c   1.000
_cell.angle_alpha   90.00
_cell.angle_beta   90.00
_cell.angle_gamma   90.00
#
_symmetry.space_group_name_H-M   'P 1'
#
loop_
_entity.id
_entity.type
_entity.pdbx_description
1 polymer ?
#
loop_
_entity_poly.entity_id
_entity_poly.type
_entity_poly.pdbx_seq_one_letter_code
_entity_poly.pdbx_strand_id
1 'polypeptide(L)'
;MDILRAVFEKIYAESQSLALRKLVNSRFTVNKIIKFQGLYAFLLEETTNNYEGGRKPCNTMKVGQNLNTLGYGIATKIGNPLRGALNLATLYLQEKGELKRLENKWWYDRGQCDQGITDSGASSSLNLSKVAGIFYILMIGMVLSMLTALIEFLIRKRKEDKEKVTK
;
A
#
# COMPACT_ATOMS: atom_id res chain seq x y z
N MET A 1 -22.75 32.13 -2.95
CA MET A 1 -21.55 31.28 -2.73
C MET A 1 -21.91 29.80 -2.69
N ASP A 2 -23.08 29.43 -2.18
CA ASP A 2 -23.53 28.03 -2.10
C ASP A 2 -23.62 27.33 -3.46
N ILE A 3 -23.94 28.07 -4.52
CA ILE A 3 -23.92 27.55 -5.89
C ILE A 3 -22.53 27.07 -6.29
N LEU A 4 -21.48 27.84 -5.96
CA LEU A 4 -20.11 27.45 -6.32
C LEU A 4 -19.67 26.22 -5.54
N ARG A 5 -20.01 26.16 -4.24
CA ARG A 5 -19.77 24.98 -3.41
C ARG A 5 -20.50 23.75 -3.94
N ALA A 6 -21.76 23.89 -4.35
CA ALA A 6 -22.54 22.82 -4.97
C ALA A 6 -21.96 22.39 -6.34
N VAL A 7 -21.47 23.35 -7.13
CA VAL A 7 -20.76 23.09 -8.39
C VAL A 7 -19.48 22.31 -8.13
N PHE A 8 -18.65 22.72 -7.15
CA PHE A 8 -17.46 21.96 -6.76
C PHE A 8 -17.82 20.57 -6.23
N GLU A 9 -18.84 20.43 -5.39
CA GLU A 9 -19.31 19.11 -4.94
C GLU A 9 -19.73 18.21 -6.11
N LYS A 10 -20.43 18.76 -7.11
CA LYS A 10 -20.77 18.02 -8.34
C LYS A 10 -19.54 17.67 -9.17
N ILE A 11 -18.63 18.63 -9.38
CA ILE A 11 -17.39 18.42 -10.13
C ILE A 11 -16.55 17.34 -9.46
N TYR A 12 -16.39 17.37 -8.14
CA TYR A 12 -15.65 16.33 -7.42
C TYR A 12 -16.34 14.97 -7.48
N ALA A 13 -17.68 14.93 -7.38
CA ALA A 13 -18.43 13.69 -7.54
C ALA A 13 -18.35 13.11 -8.97
N GLU A 14 -18.25 13.96 -10.00
CA GLU A 14 -18.38 13.57 -11.41
C GLU A 14 -17.02 13.45 -12.15
N SER A 15 -16.01 14.22 -11.73
CA SER A 15 -14.61 14.07 -12.16
C SER A 15 -14.11 12.64 -11.92
N GLN A 16 -14.58 12.01 -10.83
CA GLN A 16 -14.27 10.62 -10.48
C GLN A 16 -15.02 9.58 -11.32
N SER A 17 -16.14 9.93 -11.96
CA SER A 17 -17.03 8.96 -12.61
C SER A 17 -16.80 8.78 -14.12
N LEU A 18 -16.39 9.83 -14.84
CA LEU A 18 -16.46 9.83 -16.30
C LEU A 18 -15.12 9.81 -17.04
N ALA A 19 -14.12 10.55 -16.56
CA ALA A 19 -12.85 10.72 -17.30
C ALA A 19 -11.79 9.67 -16.92
N LEU A 20 -11.55 9.47 -15.63
CA LEU A 20 -10.53 8.54 -15.14
C LEU A 20 -11.03 7.10 -15.04
N ARG A 21 -12.33 6.93 -14.80
CA ARG A 21 -12.95 5.60 -14.86
C ARG A 21 -12.73 4.97 -16.23
N LYS A 22 -12.83 5.67 -17.36
CA LYS A 22 -12.56 5.05 -18.68
C LYS A 22 -11.08 4.69 -18.91
N LEU A 23 -10.14 5.49 -18.40
CA LEU A 23 -8.70 5.26 -18.55
C LEU A 23 -8.18 4.15 -17.61
N VAL A 24 -8.64 4.12 -16.36
CA VAL A 24 -8.27 3.12 -15.34
C VAL A 24 -9.10 1.83 -15.47
N ASN A 25 -10.40 1.92 -15.81
CA ASN A 25 -11.30 0.78 -16.07
C ASN A 25 -11.18 0.25 -17.50
N SER A 26 -10.09 0.54 -18.22
CA SER A 26 -9.58 -0.55 -19.04
C SER A 26 -9.27 -1.67 -18.04
N ARG A 27 -10.23 -2.58 -17.81
CA ARG A 27 -10.10 -3.76 -16.92
C ARG A 27 -8.81 -4.55 -17.20
N PHE A 28 -8.16 -4.28 -18.33
CA PHE A 28 -6.86 -4.76 -18.73
C PHE A 28 -5.67 -4.18 -17.95
N THR A 29 -5.73 -2.98 -17.38
CA THR A 29 -4.58 -2.28 -16.79
C THR A 29 -4.39 -2.66 -15.31
N VAL A 30 -5.39 -2.42 -14.48
CA VAL A 30 -5.31 -2.69 -13.03
C VAL A 30 -5.26 -4.20 -12.75
N ASN A 31 -6.10 -5.00 -13.41
CA ASN A 31 -6.05 -6.46 -13.23
C ASN A 31 -4.71 -7.05 -13.69
N LYS A 32 -3.99 -6.40 -14.60
CA LYS A 32 -2.67 -6.87 -15.04
C LYS A 32 -1.63 -6.67 -13.94
N ILE A 33 -1.62 -5.53 -13.22
CA ILE A 33 -0.75 -5.33 -12.03
C ILE A 33 -0.99 -6.45 -11.01
N ILE A 34 -2.26 -6.72 -10.73
CA ILE A 34 -2.70 -7.70 -9.73
C ILE A 34 -2.30 -9.12 -10.16
N LYS A 35 -2.42 -9.42 -11.46
CA LYS A 35 -2.09 -10.73 -12.04
C LYS A 35 -0.58 -10.98 -12.12
N PHE A 36 0.24 -9.94 -12.18
CA PHE A 36 1.70 -10.04 -12.31
C PHE A 36 2.46 -9.79 -10.98
N GLN A 37 1.79 -9.82 -9.82
CA GLN A 37 2.41 -9.80 -8.48
C GLN A 37 3.59 -8.80 -8.31
N GLY A 38 3.43 -7.56 -8.80
CA GLY A 38 4.42 -6.49 -8.58
C GLY A 38 5.51 -6.34 -9.66
N LEU A 39 5.43 -7.06 -10.79
CA LEU A 39 6.37 -6.92 -11.91
C LEU A 39 6.11 -5.71 -12.83
N TYR A 40 5.04 -4.95 -12.60
CA TYR A 40 4.65 -3.80 -13.42
C TYR A 40 4.26 -2.61 -12.54
N ALA A 41 4.73 -1.42 -12.92
CA ALA A 41 4.35 -0.14 -12.35
C ALA A 41 3.65 0.72 -13.41
N PHE A 42 2.68 1.52 -12.98
CA PHE A 42 1.97 2.47 -13.84
C PHE A 42 2.19 3.90 -13.35
N LEU A 43 2.43 4.79 -14.30
CA LEU A 43 2.50 6.23 -14.03
C LEU A 43 1.11 6.80 -14.24
N LEU A 44 0.54 7.32 -13.16
CA LEU A 44 -0.76 7.97 -13.12
C LEU A 44 -0.61 9.33 -12.45
N GLU A 45 -1.59 10.21 -12.66
CA GLU A 45 -1.66 11.45 -11.90
C GLU A 45 -1.86 11.15 -10.40
N GLU A 46 -1.25 11.97 -9.53
CA GLU A 46 -1.28 11.75 -8.08
C GLU A 46 -2.69 11.59 -7.53
N THR A 47 -3.61 12.48 -7.91
CA THR A 47 -5.00 12.48 -7.43
C THR A 47 -5.72 11.18 -7.75
N THR A 48 -5.44 10.62 -8.93
CA THR A 48 -5.97 9.32 -9.38
C THR A 48 -5.35 8.19 -8.57
N ASN A 49 -4.04 8.22 -8.37
CA ASN A 49 -3.33 7.19 -7.64
C ASN A 49 -3.78 7.10 -6.17
N ASN A 50 -3.91 8.26 -5.50
CA ASN A 50 -4.40 8.33 -4.12
C ASN A 50 -5.85 7.85 -4.01
N TYR A 51 -6.69 8.17 -5.01
CA TYR A 51 -8.08 7.71 -5.03
C TYR A 51 -8.21 6.20 -5.20
N GLU A 52 -7.50 5.62 -6.17
CA GLU A 52 -7.56 4.17 -6.45
C GLU A 52 -6.93 3.35 -5.30
N GLY A 53 -5.89 3.88 -4.63
CA GLY A 53 -5.32 3.25 -3.44
C GLY A 53 -6.31 3.14 -2.27
N GLY A 54 -7.28 4.05 -2.17
CA GLY A 54 -8.34 4.03 -1.16
C GLY A 54 -9.55 3.16 -1.53
N ARG A 55 -9.54 2.45 -2.66
CA ARG A 55 -10.67 1.65 -3.16
C ARG A 55 -10.39 0.14 -3.09
N LYS A 56 -11.42 -0.66 -2.82
CA LYS A 56 -11.29 -2.12 -2.82
C LYS A 56 -10.88 -2.60 -4.22
N PRO A 57 -9.96 -3.57 -4.34
CA PRO A 57 -9.45 -4.48 -3.29
C PRO A 57 -8.21 -4.00 -2.49
N CYS A 58 -7.89 -2.69 -2.44
CA CYS A 58 -6.83 -2.14 -1.59
C CYS A 58 -5.43 -2.73 -1.87
N ASN A 59 -5.15 -3.03 -3.13
CA ASN A 59 -3.92 -3.71 -3.56
C ASN A 59 -2.99 -2.82 -4.40
N THR A 60 -3.32 -1.54 -4.51
CA THR A 60 -2.49 -0.51 -5.12
C THR A 60 -1.97 0.43 -4.03
N MET A 61 -0.74 0.90 -4.19
CA MET A 61 -0.15 1.88 -3.29
C MET A 61 0.66 2.90 -4.09
N LYS A 62 0.67 4.15 -3.63
CA LYS A 62 1.58 5.17 -4.15
C LYS A 62 2.99 4.89 -3.63
N VAL A 63 3.95 4.82 -4.54
CA VAL A 63 5.37 4.72 -4.21
C VAL A 63 6.12 5.91 -4.79
N GLY A 64 7.05 6.46 -4.01
CA GLY A 64 7.90 7.58 -4.43
C GLY A 64 7.22 8.96 -4.42
N GLN A 65 7.96 9.95 -4.91
CA GLN A 65 7.52 11.34 -5.04
C GLN A 65 6.86 11.58 -6.40
N ASN A 66 6.14 12.69 -6.53
CA ASN A 66 5.53 13.08 -7.79
C ASN A 66 6.59 13.51 -8.80
N LEU A 67 6.41 13.13 -10.07
CA LEU A 67 7.27 13.56 -11.16
C LEU A 67 7.01 15.02 -11.58
N ASN A 68 5.79 15.51 -11.36
CA ASN A 68 5.39 16.87 -11.69
C ASN A 68 4.27 17.34 -10.75
N THR A 69 4.13 18.66 -10.61
CA THR A 69 3.05 19.31 -9.87
C THR A 69 2.06 19.86 -10.89
N LEU A 70 1.00 19.11 -11.15
CA LEU A 70 -0.10 19.52 -12.02
C LEU A 70 -1.27 20.04 -11.16
N GLY A 71 -1.97 21.05 -11.65
CA GLY A 71 -3.13 21.64 -10.98
C GLY A 71 -4.35 21.68 -11.89
N TYR A 72 -5.52 21.40 -11.33
CA TYR A 72 -6.79 21.52 -12.05
C TYR A 72 -7.34 22.95 -11.98
N GLY A 73 -7.96 23.40 -13.07
CA GLY A 73 -8.62 24.70 -13.16
C GLY A 73 -10.00 24.61 -13.81
N ILE A 74 -10.87 25.57 -13.50
CA ILE A 74 -12.18 25.69 -14.14
C ILE A 74 -12.02 26.46 -15.46
N ALA A 75 -12.34 25.82 -16.57
CA ALA A 75 -12.32 26.44 -17.88
C ALA A 75 -13.67 27.10 -18.20
N THR A 76 -13.63 28.35 -18.69
CA THR A 76 -14.79 29.04 -19.26
C THR A 76 -14.48 29.53 -20.67
N LYS A 77 -15.51 29.70 -21.50
CA LYS A 77 -15.36 30.32 -22.83
C LYS A 77 -14.60 31.65 -22.74
N ILE A 78 -13.70 31.88 -23.69
CA ILE A 78 -12.95 33.14 -23.81
C ILE A 78 -13.93 34.30 -23.96
N GLY A 79 -13.72 35.37 -23.19
CA GLY A 79 -14.59 36.55 -23.14
C GLY A 79 -15.83 36.43 -22.24
N ASN A 80 -16.00 35.32 -21.52
CA ASN A 80 -17.12 35.19 -20.59
C ASN A 80 -16.96 36.14 -19.38
N PRO A 81 -17.94 37.03 -19.09
CA PRO A 81 -17.89 37.94 -17.94
C PRO A 81 -17.80 37.21 -16.59
N LEU A 82 -18.23 35.95 -16.52
CA LEU A 82 -18.16 35.13 -15.31
C LEU A 82 -16.73 34.72 -14.92
N ARG A 83 -15.75 34.84 -15.83
CA ARG A 83 -14.36 34.43 -15.57
C ARG A 83 -13.77 35.14 -14.34
N GLY A 84 -13.98 36.44 -14.22
CA GLY A 84 -13.48 37.23 -13.09
C GLY A 84 -14.13 36.81 -11.77
N ALA A 85 -15.45 36.65 -11.77
CA ALA A 85 -16.21 36.22 -10.60
C ALA A 85 -15.82 34.80 -10.14
N LEU A 86 -15.63 33.86 -11.07
CA LEU A 86 -15.19 32.50 -10.77
C LEU A 86 -13.78 32.43 -10.20
N ASN A 87 -12.86 33.23 -10.74
CA ASN A 87 -11.49 33.29 -10.25
C ASN A 87 -11.46 33.81 -8.80
N LEU A 88 -12.13 34.93 -8.53
CA LEU A 88 -12.22 35.51 -7.19
C LEU A 88 -12.89 34.54 -6.21
N ALA A 89 -13.98 33.89 -6.62
CA ALA A 89 -14.70 32.98 -5.75
C ALA A 89 -13.91 31.69 -5.46
N THR A 90 -13.07 31.23 -6.40
CA THR A 90 -12.16 30.09 -6.17
C THR A 90 -11.08 30.46 -5.14
N LEU A 91 -10.46 31.64 -5.27
CA LEU A 91 -9.49 32.14 -4.30
C LEU A 91 -10.10 32.25 -2.90
N TYR A 92 -11.33 32.77 -2.81
CA TYR A 92 -12.05 32.87 -1.55
C TYR A 92 -12.32 31.49 -0.89
N LEU A 93 -12.71 30.49 -1.68
CA LEU A 93 -12.91 29.13 -1.16
C LEU A 93 -11.59 28.46 -0.75
N GLN A 94 -10.49 28.78 -1.42
CA GLN A 94 -9.16 28.31 -1.06
C GLN A 94 -8.69 28.92 0.27
N GLU A 95 -8.84 30.24 0.44
CA GLU A 95 -8.50 30.95 1.67
C GLU A 95 -9.33 30.46 2.87
N LYS A 96 -10.61 30.14 2.65
CA LYS A 96 -11.47 29.52 3.67
C LYS A 96 -11.18 28.04 3.95
N GLY A 97 -10.35 27.38 3.15
CA GLY A 97 -10.05 25.94 3.29
C GLY A 97 -11.20 25.00 2.90
N GLU A 98 -12.29 25.51 2.30
CA GLU A 98 -13.44 24.70 1.90
C GLU A 98 -13.07 23.67 0.81
N LEU A 99 -12.14 24.04 -0.09
CA LEU A 99 -11.62 23.12 -1.11
C LEU A 99 -10.92 21.92 -0.46
N LYS A 100 -10.09 22.16 0.58
CA LYS A 100 -9.39 21.08 1.29
C LYS A 100 -10.36 20.17 2.05
N ARG A 101 -11.40 20.76 2.64
CA ARG A 101 -12.47 20.02 3.31
C ARG A 101 -13.22 19.11 2.33
N LEU A 102 -13.52 19.61 1.12
CA LEU A 102 -14.15 18.83 0.07
C LEU A 102 -13.25 17.70 -0.44
N GLU A 103 -11.96 17.96 -0.64
CA GLU A 103 -10.97 16.95 -1.00
C GLU A 103 -10.95 15.81 0.04
N ASN A 104 -10.83 16.14 1.32
CA ASN A 104 -10.84 15.15 2.41
C ASN A 104 -12.12 14.31 2.40
N LYS A 105 -13.27 14.97 2.27
CA LYS A 105 -14.59 14.31 2.20
C LYS A 105 -14.70 13.30 1.05
N TRP A 106 -14.13 13.60 -0.12
CA TRP A 106 -14.30 12.76 -1.31
C TRP A 106 -13.20 11.72 -1.51
N TRP A 107 -11.98 11.95 -1.00
CA TRP A 107 -10.86 11.00 -1.14
C TRP A 107 -10.67 10.11 0.10
N TYR A 108 -10.90 10.64 1.30
CA TYR A 108 -10.55 9.96 2.55
C TYR A 108 -11.80 9.46 3.26
N ASP A 109 -12.80 10.31 3.51
CA ASP A 109 -14.02 9.92 4.23
C ASP A 109 -14.89 8.92 3.45
N ARG A 110 -14.80 8.95 2.11
CA ARG A 110 -15.46 7.97 1.23
C ARG A 110 -14.52 6.86 0.73
N GLY A 111 -13.32 6.76 1.28
CA GLY A 111 -12.43 5.63 1.06
C GLY A 111 -13.13 4.33 1.45
N GLN A 112 -12.98 3.29 0.62
CA GLN A 112 -13.56 1.97 0.88
C GLN A 112 -12.55 1.01 1.51
N CYS A 113 -11.27 1.32 1.34
CA CYS A 113 -10.21 0.82 2.18
C CYS A 113 -10.23 1.67 3.42
N ASP A 114 -10.26 1.03 4.58
CA ASP A 114 -9.86 1.73 5.79
C ASP A 114 -8.49 2.32 5.45
N GLN A 115 -8.30 3.62 5.66
CA GLN A 115 -6.94 4.11 5.86
C GLN A 115 -6.49 3.56 7.21
N GLY A 116 -6.39 2.23 7.30
CA GLY A 116 -5.32 1.63 8.02
C GLY A 116 -4.11 2.35 7.48
N ILE A 117 -3.60 3.30 8.27
CA ILE A 117 -2.62 2.93 9.27
C ILE A 117 -2.34 1.39 9.20
N THR A 118 -1.83 0.93 8.07
CA THR A 118 -0.51 0.35 8.08
C THR A 118 0.33 1.53 8.57
N ASP A 119 0.44 1.77 9.88
CA ASP A 119 1.19 0.89 10.77
C ASP A 119 2.20 0.03 10.00
N SER A 120 2.88 0.71 9.09
CA SER A 120 4.25 0.55 8.68
C SER A 120 5.20 0.78 9.88
N GLY A 121 4.65 0.75 11.12
CA GLY A 121 5.28 0.97 12.41
C GLY A 121 4.76 0.02 13.51
N ALA A 122 3.51 -0.46 13.46
CA ALA A 122 2.99 -1.41 14.49
C ALA A 122 3.08 -2.90 14.12
N SER A 123 3.79 -3.27 13.04
CA SER A 123 4.25 -4.66 12.83
C SER A 123 5.72 -4.87 13.22
N SER A 124 6.30 -3.91 13.94
CA SER A 124 7.55 -4.10 14.70
C SER A 124 7.32 -4.80 16.05
N SER A 125 6.12 -5.32 16.31
CA SER A 125 5.92 -6.29 17.38
C SER A 125 6.67 -7.57 16.99
N LEU A 126 7.69 -7.91 17.77
CA LEU A 126 8.52 -9.12 17.69
C LEU A 126 7.65 -10.38 17.53
N ASN A 127 7.22 -10.68 16.30
CA ASN A 127 6.35 -11.79 16.01
C ASN A 127 7.14 -13.08 16.17
N LEU A 128 6.54 -14.08 16.82
CA LEU A 128 7.15 -15.39 17.05
C LEU A 128 7.69 -16.02 15.76
N SER A 129 7.07 -15.70 14.61
CA SER A 129 7.54 -16.11 13.28
C SER A 129 8.91 -15.58 12.88
N LYS A 130 9.35 -14.42 13.39
CA LYS A 130 10.70 -13.88 13.15
C LYS A 130 11.76 -14.56 14.02
N VAL A 131 11.39 -15.04 15.21
CA VAL A 131 12.28 -15.68 16.21
C VAL A 131 12.28 -17.21 16.09
N ALA A 132 11.33 -17.79 15.35
CA ALA A 132 11.22 -19.23 15.14
C ALA A 132 12.50 -19.89 14.62
N GLY A 133 13.32 -19.17 13.84
CA GLY A 133 14.62 -19.66 13.37
C GLY A 133 15.56 -20.11 14.49
N ILE A 134 15.56 -19.41 15.63
CA ILE A 134 16.43 -19.74 16.77
C ILE A 134 15.98 -21.06 17.43
N PHE A 135 14.67 -21.27 17.55
CA PHE A 135 14.12 -22.53 18.08
C PHE A 135 14.51 -23.74 17.25
N TYR A 136 14.51 -23.63 15.91
CA TYR A 136 14.93 -24.72 15.03
C TYR A 136 16.42 -25.07 15.19
N ILE A 137 17.29 -24.06 15.35
CA ILE A 137 18.72 -24.29 15.57
C ILE A 137 18.97 -25.04 16.89
N LEU A 138 18.26 -24.66 17.96
CA LEU A 138 18.35 -25.34 19.25
C LEU A 138 17.92 -26.81 19.17
N MET A 139 16.80 -27.10 18.50
CA MET A 139 16.29 -28.47 18.35
C MET A 139 17.27 -29.35 17.56
N ILE A 140 17.82 -28.83 16.45
CA ILE A 140 18.79 -29.57 15.63
C ILE A 140 20.08 -29.81 16.41
N GLY A 141 20.56 -28.82 17.16
CA GLY A 141 21.75 -28.94 18.01
C GLY A 141 21.60 -30.01 19.09
N MET A 142 20.44 -30.09 19.74
CA MET A 142 20.13 -31.12 20.74
C MET A 142 20.14 -32.53 20.14
N VAL A 143 19.55 -32.71 18.96
CA VAL A 143 19.51 -34.02 18.27
C VAL A 143 20.89 -34.45 17.80
N LEU A 144 21.67 -33.54 17.20
CA LEU A 144 23.05 -33.83 16.76
C LEU A 144 23.94 -34.24 17.93
N SER A 145 23.85 -33.52 19.06
CA SER A 145 24.62 -33.84 20.26
C SER A 145 24.24 -35.20 20.86
N MET A 146 22.96 -35.57 20.81
CA MET A 146 22.51 -36.89 21.27
C MET A 146 23.06 -38.00 20.37
N LEU A 147 23.07 -37.79 19.05
CA LEU A 147 23.59 -38.76 18.08
C LEU A 147 25.10 -38.97 18.20
N THR A 148 25.89 -37.91 18.36
CA THR A 148 27.35 -38.02 18.51
C THR A 148 27.71 -38.81 19.77
N ALA A 149 27.02 -38.55 20.89
CA ALA A 149 27.22 -39.30 22.14
C ALA A 149 26.89 -40.80 21.97
N LEU A 150 25.80 -41.15 21.28
CA LEU A 150 25.44 -42.53 21.01
C LEU A 150 26.48 -43.23 20.12
N ILE A 151 26.97 -42.55 19.09
CA ILE A 151 27.99 -43.09 18.18
C ILE A 151 29.29 -43.36 18.93
N GLU A 152 29.78 -42.42 19.73
CA GLU A 152 30.99 -42.61 20.54
C GLU A 152 30.84 -43.76 21.54
N PHE A 153 29.68 -43.85 22.19
CA PHE A 153 29.39 -44.92 23.12
C PHE A 153 29.40 -46.31 22.45
N LEU A 154 28.83 -46.43 21.24
CA LEU A 154 28.84 -47.67 20.46
C LEU A 154 30.25 -48.05 19.98
N ILE A 155 31.05 -47.09 19.54
CA ILE A 155 32.44 -47.33 19.13
C ILE A 155 33.27 -47.83 20.32
N ARG A 156 33.12 -47.18 21.49
CA ARG A 156 33.84 -47.53 22.71
C ARG A 156 33.46 -48.92 23.21
N LYS A 157 32.16 -49.25 23.26
CA LYS A 157 31.69 -50.61 23.57
C LYS A 157 32.28 -51.66 22.63
N ARG A 158 32.24 -51.43 21.31
CA ARG A 158 32.81 -52.38 20.34
C ARG A 158 34.32 -52.55 20.48
N LYS A 159 35.04 -51.53 20.94
CA LYS A 159 36.48 -51.60 21.20
C LYS A 159 36.76 -52.44 22.45
N GLU A 160 35.99 -52.25 23.52
CA GLU A 160 36.07 -53.03 24.76
C GLU A 160 35.72 -54.52 24.53
N ASP A 161 34.71 -54.82 23.71
CA ASP A 161 34.34 -56.21 23.39
C ASP A 161 35.41 -56.94 22.56
N LYS A 162 36.09 -56.26 21.65
CA LYS A 162 37.18 -56.84 20.84
C LYS A 162 38.44 -57.12 21.66
N GLU A 163 38.72 -56.29 22.66
CA GLU A 163 39.87 -56.46 23.55
C GLU A 163 39.70 -57.68 24.49
N LYS A 164 38.45 -58.03 24.85
CA LYS A 164 38.15 -59.24 25.65
C LYS A 164 38.21 -60.55 24.87
N VAL A 165 38.13 -60.53 23.54
CA VAL A 165 38.15 -61.73 22.68
C VAL A 165 39.56 -62.12 22.23
N THR A 166 40.54 -61.21 22.38
CA THR A 166 41.94 -61.42 21.93
C THR A 166 42.88 -61.83 23.08
N LYS A 167 42.36 -62.04 24.29
CA LYS A 167 43.10 -62.45 25.48
C LYS A 167 42.63 -63.82 25.94
#